data_AF-A0A6A6FHF2-F1
#
_entry.id   AF-A0A6A6FHF2-F1
#
_cell.length_a   1.000
_cell.length_b   1.000
_cell.length_c   1.000
_cell.angle_alpha   90.00
_cell.angle_beta   90.00
_cell.angle_gamma   90.00
#
_symmetry.space_group_name_H-M   'P 1'
#
loop_
_entity.id
_entity.type
_entity.pdbx_description
1 polymer ?
#
loop_
_entity_poly.entity_id
_entity_poly.type
_entity_poly.pdbx_seq_one_letter_code
_entity_poly.pdbx_strand_id
1 'polypeptide(L)' 'MPVLFVCASLFEFSIDRTRKEGGYPYLQYVQGEVFDVLAQKGELWLAKNQDDATNELGWIWEQHFIILSAEN' A
#
# COMPACT_ATOMS: atom_id res chain seq x y z
N MET A 1 11.92 8.75 3.62
CA MET A 1 11.63 8.51 2.19
C MET A 1 10.46 9.41 1.83
N PRO A 2 10.49 10.15 0.71
CA PRO A 2 9.35 10.98 0.32
C PRO A 2 8.14 10.11 -0.02
N VAL A 3 6.95 10.56 0.36
CA VAL A 3 5.69 9.97 -0.10
C VAL A 3 5.43 10.49 -1.50
N LEU A 4 5.15 9.60 -2.45
CA LEU A 4 4.80 9.95 -3.82
C LEU A 4 3.37 10.49 -3.87
N PHE A 5 2.45 9.73 -3.26
CA PHE A 5 1.05 10.10 -3.15
C PHE A 5 0.37 9.25 -2.06
N VAL A 6 -0.76 9.75 -1.59
CA VAL A 6 -1.65 9.06 -0.65
C VAL A 6 -2.76 8.38 -1.42
N CYS A 7 -3.05 7.12 -1.11
CA CYS A 7 -4.16 6.38 -1.69
C CYS A 7 -5.05 5.75 -0.61
N ALA A 8 -6.27 5.38 -0.98
CA ALA A 8 -7.17 4.64 -0.12
C ALA A 8 -7.68 3.36 -0.79
N SER A 9 -7.85 2.31 0.00
CA SER A 9 -8.36 1.03 -0.47
C SER A 9 -9.85 1.11 -0.79
N LEU A 10 -10.23 0.62 -1.97
CA LEU A 10 -11.62 0.50 -2.41
C LEU A 10 -12.24 -0.84 -2.02
N PHE A 11 -11.41 -1.85 -1.73
CA PHE A 11 -11.83 -3.22 -1.43
C PHE A 11 -11.05 -3.77 -0.24
N GLU A 12 -11.62 -4.79 0.41
CA GLU A 12 -10.88 -5.63 1.34
C GLU A 12 -10.01 -6.63 0.57
N PHE A 13 -8.78 -6.79 1.04
CA PHE A 13 -7.85 -7.78 0.52
C PHE A 13 -7.14 -8.50 1.68
N SER A 14 -7.26 -9.82 1.71
CA SER A 14 -6.55 -10.68 2.63
C SER A 14 -5.77 -11.75 1.86
N ILE A 15 -4.48 -11.82 2.14
CA ILE A 15 -3.57 -12.82 1.60
C ILE A 15 -2.70 -13.36 2.72
N ASP A 16 -2.21 -14.58 2.53
CA ASP A 16 -1.22 -15.17 3.42
C ASP A 16 0.11 -14.39 3.32
N ARG A 17 0.55 -13.81 4.45
CA ARG A 17 1.77 -12.97 4.55
C ARG A 17 3.07 -13.72 4.29
N THR A 18 3.02 -15.03 4.04
CA THR A 18 4.22 -15.81 3.62
C THR A 18 4.72 -15.39 2.24
N ARG A 19 3.86 -14.80 1.40
CA ARG A 19 4.25 -14.33 0.07
C ARG A 19 4.99 -13.00 0.19
N LYS A 20 6.26 -12.99 -0.22
CA LYS A 20 7.13 -11.80 -0.25
C LYS A 20 7.66 -11.58 -1.65
N GLU A 21 7.73 -10.33 -2.06
CA GLU A 21 8.29 -9.90 -3.34
C GLU A 21 9.39 -8.88 -3.06
N GLY A 22 10.60 -9.09 -3.59
CA GLY A 22 11.73 -8.18 -3.34
C GLY A 22 12.05 -7.88 -1.86
N GLY A 23 11.69 -8.79 -0.93
CA GLY A 23 11.93 -8.64 0.51
C GLY A 23 10.78 -8.02 1.31
N TYR A 24 9.73 -7.50 0.66
CA TYR A 24 8.57 -6.93 1.34
C TYR A 24 7.34 -7.86 1.22
N PRO A 25 6.53 -7.99 2.29
CA PRO A 25 5.28 -8.74 2.25
C PRO A 25 4.21 -8.01 1.44
N TYR A 26 3.15 -8.72 1.04
CA TYR A 26 1.92 -8.07 0.60
C TYR A 26 1.12 -7.60 1.81
N LEU A 27 0.65 -6.36 1.78
CA LEU A 27 -0.18 -5.82 2.85
C LEU A 27 -1.61 -6.37 2.74
N GLN A 28 -2.17 -6.67 3.90
CA GLN A 28 -3.60 -6.91 4.05
C GLN A 28 -4.26 -5.59 4.41
N TYR A 29 -5.46 -5.36 3.89
CA TYR A 29 -6.18 -4.12 4.11
C TYR A 29 -7.68 -4.34 3.99
N VAL A 30 -8.45 -3.55 4.74
CA VAL A 30 -9.90 -3.45 4.60
C VAL A 30 -10.26 -2.23 3.76
N GLN A 31 -11.50 -2.13 3.31
CA GLN A 31 -11.97 -0.98 2.54
C GLN A 31 -11.89 0.33 3.37
N GLY A 32 -11.35 1.38 2.76
CA GLY A 32 -11.29 2.73 3.34
C GLY A 32 -10.00 3.04 4.12
N GLU A 33 -9.09 2.09 4.26
CA GLU A 33 -7.77 2.34 4.86
C GLU A 33 -6.90 3.21 3.94
N VAL A 34 -6.08 4.06 4.57
CA VAL A 34 -5.26 5.06 3.87
C VAL A 34 -3.79 4.67 3.91
N PHE A 35 -3.13 4.79 2.76
CA PHE A 35 -1.76 4.36 2.58
C PHE A 35 -0.89 5.47 2.00
N ASP A 36 0.32 5.60 2.54
CA ASP A 36 1.37 6.41 1.95
C ASP A 36 2.14 5.55 0.95
N VAL A 37 2.10 5.89 -0.33
CA VAL A 37 2.89 5.21 -1.37
C VAL A 37 4.26 5.84 -1.48
N LEU A 38 5.32 5.03 -1.41
CA LEU A 38 6.71 5.49 -1.45
C LEU A 38 7.45 5.08 -2.72
N ALA A 39 7.01 4.01 -3.38
CA ALA A 39 7.58 3.54 -4.65
C ALA A 39 6.55 2.78 -5.48
N GLN A 40 6.83 2.63 -6.77
CA GLN A 40 6.00 1.86 -7.70
C GLN A 40 6.88 0.87 -8.47
N LYS A 41 6.37 -0.34 -8.70
CA LYS A 41 7.02 -1.41 -9.46
C LYS A 41 5.96 -2.14 -10.30
N GLY A 42 5.80 -1.71 -11.55
CA GLY A 42 4.71 -2.19 -12.41
C GLY A 42 3.37 -1.84 -11.77
N GLU A 43 2.49 -2.84 -11.60
CA GLU A 43 1.16 -2.70 -10.99
C GLU A 43 1.19 -2.73 -9.45
N LEU A 44 2.37 -2.89 -8.84
CA LEU A 44 2.55 -2.92 -7.40
C LEU A 44 3.07 -1.59 -6.89
N TRP A 45 2.49 -1.10 -5.81
CA TRP A 45 2.97 0.07 -5.09
C TRP A 45 3.52 -0.36 -3.73
N LEU A 46 4.72 0.13 -3.40
CA LEU A 46 5.30 -0.05 -2.07
C LEU A 46 4.71 1.03 -1.19
N ALA A 47 3.93 0.62 -0.20
CA ALA A 47 3.19 1.52 0.66
C ALA A 47 3.34 1.14 2.13
N LYS A 48 2.99 2.06 3.01
CA LYS A 48 2.70 1.80 4.42
C LYS A 48 1.30 2.26 4.74
N ASN A 49 0.63 1.54 5.63
CA ASN A 49 -0.67 1.96 6.14
C ASN A 49 -0.48 3.12 7.14
N GLN A 50 -1.25 4.20 7.00
CA GLN A 50 -1.19 5.33 7.93
C GLN A 50 -1.77 4.99 9.31
N ASP A 51 -2.69 4.04 9.37
CA ASP A 51 -3.27 3.52 10.61
C ASP A 51 -2.36 2.49 11.30
N ASP A 52 -1.33 1.98 10.63
CA ASP A 52 -0.40 1.01 11.19
C ASP A 52 0.72 1.67 12.01
N ALA A 53 0.69 1.46 13.33
CA ALA A 53 1.69 1.98 14.25
C ALA A 53 3.09 1.37 14.03
N THR A 54 3.19 0.20 13.40
CA THR A 54 4.47 -0.47 13.14
C THR A 54 5.22 0.11 11.95
N ASN A 55 4.56 0.95 11.15
CA ASN A 55 5.07 1.49 9.89
C ASN A 55 5.59 0.37 8.96
N GLU A 56 4.89 -0.78 8.93
CA GLU A 56 5.26 -1.90 8.07
C GLU A 56 5.14 -1.49 6.60
N LEU A 57 6.23 -1.68 5.85
CA LEU A 57 6.27 -1.45 4.41
C LEU A 57 5.92 -2.74 3.68
N GLY A 58 5.01 -2.65 2.72
CA GLY A 58 4.62 -3.79 1.92
C GLY A 58 4.00 -3.40 0.59
N TRP A 59 3.75 -4.43 -0.21
CA TRP A 59 3.18 -4.28 -1.54
C TRP A 59 1.66 -4.24 -1.49
N ILE A 60 1.11 -3.26 -2.19
CA ILE A 60 -0.32 -3.15 -2.51
C ILE A 60 -0.50 -3.14 -4.03
N TRP A 61 -1.64 -3.61 -4.52
CA TRP A 61 -1.96 -3.60 -5.96
C TRP A 61 -2.73 -2.35 -6.33
N GLU A 62 -2.26 -1.60 -7.32
CA GLU A 62 -2.85 -0.32 -7.71
C GLU A 62 -4.35 -0.38 -8.03
N GLN A 63 -4.80 -1.50 -8.61
CA GLN A 63 -6.19 -1.70 -9.04
C GLN A 63 -7.19 -1.68 -7.87
N HIS A 64 -6.72 -1.93 -6.64
CA HIS A 64 -7.58 -1.94 -5.46
C HIS A 64 -7.69 -0.56 -4.79
N PHE A 65 -7.01 0.46 -5.31
CA PHE A 65 -6.87 1.75 -4.64
C PHE A 65 -7.28 2.91 -5.53
N ILE A 66 -7.61 4.02 -4.88
CA ILE A 66 -7.77 5.32 -5.52
C ILE A 66 -6.76 6.30 -4.93
N ILE A 67 -6.16 7.13 -5.77
CA ILE A 67 -5.23 8.18 -5.34
C ILE A 67 -6.06 9.34 -4.77
N LEU A 68 -5.79 9.70 -3.52
CA LEU A 68 -6.47 10.78 -2.81
C LEU A 68 -5.74 12.12 -2.97
N SER A 69 -4.41 12.10 -2.89
CA SER A 69 -3.58 13.30 -2.97
C SER A 69 -2.20 12.93 -3.49
N ALA A 70 -1.76 13.61 -4.55
CA ALA A 70 -0.37 13.57 -5.00
C ALA A 70 0.27 14.91 -4.65
N GLU A 71 1.33 14.90 -3.84
CA GLU A 71 2.11 16.13 -3.64
C GLU A 71 2.85 16.42 -4.95
N ASN A 72 2.51 17.55 -5.58
CA ASN A 72 3.05 18.00 -6.87
C ASN A 72 4.22 18.95 -6.69
#